data_AF-A0A1V1RFC4-F1
#
_entry.id   AF-A0A1V1RFC4-F1
#
_cell.length_a   1.000
_cell.length_b   1.000
_cell.length_c   1.000
_cell.angle_alpha   90.00
_cell.angle_beta   90.00
_cell.angle_gamma   90.00
#
_symmetry.space_group_name_H-M   'P 1'
#
loop_
_entity.id
_entity.type
_entity.pdbx_description
1 polymer ?
#
loop_
_entity_poly.entity_id
_entity_poly.type
_entity_poly.pdbx_seq_one_letter_code
_entity_poly.pdbx_strand_id
1 'polypeptide(L)'
;MRCKRPRCRCREWVIMWRALIGGIVVTKLLDSAVHFIEFVVAGLLVVIAALGAVDLIVELVGAVSEKGYLTPQTVLRVLDSVLVVFVVIELFSIALAYLEKRNIIATVMEAGLVAVVRKLVVFETGSDASYVLLKSVSLGILILAIGLTWFLLRKSGVCEIGTAHEK
;
A
#
# COMPACT_ATOMS: atom_id res chain seq x y z
N MET A 1 -47.78 59.94 0.68
CA MET A 1 -48.38 58.95 -0.25
C MET A 1 -47.21 58.19 -0.88
N ARG A 2 -47.02 56.88 -0.83
CA ARG A 2 -47.92 55.74 -0.69
C ARG A 2 -47.08 54.59 -0.11
N CYS A 3 -47.61 53.92 0.91
CA CYS A 3 -47.07 52.73 1.54
C CYS A 3 -47.24 51.50 0.61
N LYS A 4 -46.26 50.59 0.56
CA LYS A 4 -46.47 49.19 0.14
C LYS A 4 -45.46 48.26 0.85
N ARG A 5 -45.90 47.66 1.96
CA ARG A 5 -45.40 46.38 2.51
C ARG A 5 -46.11 45.21 1.79
N PRO A 6 -45.90 43.93 2.15
CA PRO A 6 -44.66 43.16 2.41
C PRO A 6 -44.69 41.80 1.66
N ARG A 7 -43.60 41.00 1.65
CA ARG A 7 -43.76 39.52 1.62
C ARG A 7 -42.56 38.79 2.20
N CYS A 8 -42.86 38.01 3.24
CA CYS A 8 -42.02 37.08 3.96
C CYS A 8 -41.39 36.03 3.03
N ARG A 9 -40.08 35.81 3.15
CA ARG A 9 -39.35 34.71 2.51
C ARG A 9 -38.84 33.77 3.61
N CYS A 10 -39.80 33.07 4.24
CA CYS A 10 -39.56 32.16 5.36
C CYS A 10 -39.72 30.67 4.95
N ARG A 11 -39.93 30.38 3.65
CA ARG A 11 -40.26 29.03 3.15
C ARG A 11 -39.07 28.27 2.52
N GLU A 12 -37.99 28.94 2.14
CA GLU A 12 -36.80 28.31 1.55
C GLU A 12 -35.86 27.63 2.56
N TRP A 13 -35.92 28.04 3.83
CA TRP A 13 -35.04 27.50 4.88
C TRP A 13 -35.33 26.03 5.24
N VAL A 14 -36.57 25.56 5.13
CA VAL A 14 -36.97 24.21 5.57
C VAL A 14 -36.52 23.11 4.60
N ILE A 15 -36.44 23.42 3.30
CA ILE A 15 -36.00 22.46 2.26
C ILE A 15 -34.48 22.29 2.32
N MET A 16 -33.75 23.38 2.53
CA MET A 16 -32.30 23.36 2.75
C MET A 16 -31.92 22.62 4.04
N TRP A 17 -32.74 22.70 5.09
CA TRP A 17 -32.50 22.00 6.36
C TRP A 17 -32.73 20.48 6.28
N ARG A 18 -33.73 19.99 5.53
CA ARG A 18 -33.93 18.54 5.30
C ARG A 18 -32.84 17.91 4.42
N ALA A 19 -32.33 18.64 3.44
CA ALA A 19 -31.18 18.20 2.62
C ALA A 19 -29.88 18.14 3.44
N LEU A 20 -29.67 19.11 4.35
CA LEU A 20 -28.54 19.13 5.27
C LEU A 20 -28.57 17.97 6.28
N ILE A 21 -29.72 17.68 6.89
CA ILE A 21 -29.86 16.57 7.86
C ILE A 21 -29.68 15.21 7.16
N GLY A 22 -30.23 15.03 5.96
CA GLY A 22 -29.99 13.82 5.14
C GLY A 22 -28.52 13.63 4.78
N GLY A 23 -27.83 14.72 4.38
CA GLY A 23 -26.39 14.70 4.09
C GLY A 23 -25.53 14.34 5.31
N ILE A 24 -25.85 14.86 6.49
CA ILE A 24 -25.10 14.57 7.75
C ILE A 24 -25.26 13.10 8.18
N VAL A 25 -26.43 12.50 7.98
CA VAL A 25 -26.64 11.07 8.29
C VAL A 25 -25.88 10.19 7.30
N VAL A 26 -25.90 10.54 6.01
CA VAL A 26 -25.17 9.80 4.96
C VAL A 26 -23.66 9.86 5.19
N THR A 27 -23.09 11.02 5.51
CA THR A 27 -21.65 11.15 5.79
C THR A 27 -21.22 10.36 7.03
N LYS A 28 -22.02 10.35 8.10
CA LYS A 28 -21.74 9.53 9.29
C LYS A 28 -21.81 8.03 9.02
N LEU A 29 -22.73 7.58 8.17
CA LEU A 29 -22.81 6.18 7.76
C LEU A 29 -21.62 5.77 6.89
N LEU A 30 -21.20 6.63 5.95
CA LEU A 30 -20.01 6.41 5.12
C LEU A 30 -18.73 6.34 5.96
N ASP A 31 -18.55 7.29 6.89
CA ASP A 31 -17.39 7.34 7.78
C ASP A 31 -17.29 6.07 8.65
N SER A 32 -18.41 5.67 9.26
CA SER A 32 -18.46 4.43 10.05
C SER A 32 -18.24 3.18 9.20
N ALA A 33 -18.70 3.16 7.94
CA ALA A 33 -18.46 2.04 7.03
C ALA A 33 -16.99 1.95 6.60
N VAL A 34 -16.34 3.09 6.33
CA VAL A 34 -14.91 3.14 5.99
C VAL A 34 -14.08 2.64 7.16
N HIS A 35 -14.33 3.10 8.38
CA HIS A 35 -13.63 2.61 9.58
C HIS A 35 -13.84 1.11 9.84
N PHE A 36 -15.03 0.58 9.56
CA PHE A 36 -15.27 -0.85 9.68
C PHE A 36 -14.45 -1.65 8.65
N ILE A 37 -14.43 -1.21 7.39
CA ILE A 37 -13.65 -1.84 6.32
C ILE A 37 -12.16 -1.76 6.64
N GLU A 38 -11.68 -0.61 7.10
CA GLU A 38 -10.31 -0.41 7.56
C GLU A 38 -9.89 -1.44 8.59
N PHE A 39 -10.70 -1.63 9.65
CA PHE A 39 -10.42 -2.61 10.69
C PHE A 39 -10.40 -4.05 10.14
N VAL A 40 -11.34 -4.39 9.26
CA VAL A 40 -11.41 -5.72 8.63
C VAL A 40 -10.19 -5.98 7.74
N VAL A 41 -9.78 -5.02 6.92
CA VAL A 41 -8.62 -5.14 6.03
C VAL A 41 -7.33 -5.24 6.84
N ALA A 42 -7.15 -4.38 7.85
CA ALA A 42 -5.99 -4.44 8.74
C ALA A 42 -5.91 -5.79 9.46
N GLY A 43 -7.03 -6.28 10.00
CA GLY A 43 -7.10 -7.60 10.63
C GLY A 43 -6.75 -8.73 9.68
N LEU A 44 -7.28 -8.70 8.45
CA LEU A 44 -6.98 -9.72 7.43
C LEU A 44 -5.50 -9.72 7.05
N LEU A 45 -4.88 -8.55 6.85
CA LEU A 45 -3.46 -8.44 6.55
C LEU A 45 -2.59 -9.01 7.67
N VAL A 46 -2.94 -8.75 8.93
CA VAL A 46 -2.24 -9.32 10.10
C VAL A 46 -2.37 -10.85 10.12
N VAL A 47 -3.56 -11.39 9.85
CA VAL A 47 -3.77 -12.85 9.80
C VAL A 47 -2.95 -13.48 8.68
N ILE A 48 -2.95 -12.90 7.48
CA ILE A 48 -2.15 -13.42 6.35
C ILE A 48 -0.65 -13.35 6.68
N ALA A 49 -0.19 -12.25 7.28
CA ALA A 49 1.21 -12.11 7.70
C ALA A 49 1.59 -13.16 8.75
N ALA A 50 0.73 -13.41 9.73
CA ALA A 50 0.96 -14.42 10.77
C ALA A 50 1.00 -15.84 10.18
N LEU A 51 0.07 -16.18 9.30
CA LEU A 51 0.05 -17.48 8.61
C LEU A 51 1.30 -17.67 7.75
N GLY A 52 1.69 -16.65 6.97
CA GLY A 52 2.91 -16.71 6.18
C GLY A 52 4.18 -16.82 7.04
N ALA A 53 4.22 -16.15 8.19
CA ALA A 53 5.33 -16.28 9.13
C ALA A 53 5.43 -17.68 9.74
N VAL A 54 4.29 -18.30 10.08
CA VAL A 54 4.25 -19.69 10.57
C VAL A 54 4.71 -20.65 9.48
N ASP A 55 4.22 -20.51 8.25
CA ASP A 55 4.61 -21.32 7.10
C ASP A 55 6.13 -21.26 6.87
N LEU A 56 6.68 -20.05 6.89
CA LEU A 56 8.12 -19.81 6.80
C LEU A 56 8.91 -20.51 7.91
N ILE A 57 8.43 -20.48 9.16
CA ILE A 57 9.11 -21.17 10.27
C ILE A 57 9.10 -22.68 10.05
N VAL A 58 7.96 -23.24 9.62
CA VAL A 58 7.84 -24.68 9.34
C VAL A 58 8.80 -25.08 8.22
N GLU A 59 8.84 -24.31 7.13
CA GLU A 59 9.73 -24.58 6.00
C GLU A 59 11.21 -24.47 6.39
N LEU A 60 11.57 -23.46 7.19
CA LEU A 60 12.94 -23.30 7.69
C LEU A 60 13.36 -24.45 8.60
N VAL A 61 12.49 -24.89 9.52
CA VAL A 61 12.77 -26.02 10.41
C VAL A 61 12.89 -27.33 9.63
N GLY A 62 12.03 -27.53 8.62
CA GLY A 62 12.14 -28.66 7.69
C GLY A 62 13.48 -28.69 6.96
N ALA A 63 13.89 -27.55 6.39
CA ALA A 63 15.15 -27.40 5.68
C ALA A 63 16.39 -27.64 6.55
N VAL A 64 16.34 -27.30 7.85
CA VAL A 64 17.45 -27.55 8.79
C VAL A 64 17.48 -29.00 9.30
N SER A 65 16.31 -29.64 9.43
CA SER A 65 16.19 -30.99 9.99
C SER A 65 16.53 -32.10 8.98
N GLU A 66 16.30 -31.85 7.69
CA GLU A 66 16.79 -32.73 6.62
C GLU A 66 18.31 -32.60 6.53
N LYS A 67 19.01 -33.65 6.97
CA LYS A 67 20.47 -33.70 7.06
C LYS A 67 21.16 -33.36 5.73
N GLY A 68 21.74 -32.16 5.66
CA GLY A 68 22.91 -31.90 4.82
C GLY A 68 22.68 -30.87 3.72
N TYR A 69 23.32 -29.71 3.93
CA TYR A 69 23.59 -28.63 2.98
C TYR A 69 22.39 -27.73 2.69
N LEU A 70 22.50 -26.47 3.12
CA LEU A 70 21.80 -25.33 2.54
C LEU A 70 22.22 -25.22 1.07
N THR A 71 21.67 -26.10 0.23
CA THR A 71 21.90 -26.07 -1.21
C THR A 71 21.30 -24.79 -1.78
N PRO A 72 21.87 -24.22 -2.85
CA PRO A 72 21.36 -23.00 -3.46
C PRO A 72 19.85 -23.05 -3.74
N GLN A 73 19.34 -24.23 -4.13
CA GLN A 73 17.94 -24.45 -4.45
C GLN A 73 17.04 -24.38 -3.21
N THR A 74 17.48 -24.94 -2.08
CA THR A 74 16.73 -24.89 -0.81
C THR A 74 16.66 -23.46 -0.28
N VAL A 75 17.78 -22.73 -0.36
CA VAL A 75 17.85 -21.32 0.05
C VAL A 75 16.92 -20.46 -0.81
N LEU A 76 16.90 -20.65 -2.13
CA LEU A 76 15.99 -19.92 -3.03
C LEU A 76 14.52 -20.18 -2.71
N ARG A 77 14.15 -21.41 -2.35
CA ARG A 77 12.78 -21.75 -1.97
C ARG A 77 12.36 -21.05 -0.67
N VAL A 78 13.18 -21.13 0.37
CA VAL A 78 12.95 -20.42 1.63
C VAL A 78 12.84 -18.91 1.38
N LEU A 79 13.72 -18.36 0.52
CA LEU A 79 13.63 -16.95 0.16
C LEU A 79 12.29 -16.63 -0.50
N ASP A 80 11.77 -17.44 -1.43
CA ASP A 80 10.45 -17.18 -2.05
C ASP A 80 9.32 -17.10 -1.01
N SER A 81 9.34 -17.95 0.02
CA SER A 81 8.39 -17.87 1.13
C SER A 81 8.60 -16.62 2.00
N VAL A 82 9.86 -16.26 2.31
CA VAL A 82 10.19 -14.98 2.96
C VAL A 82 9.67 -13.79 2.14
N LEU A 83 9.82 -13.84 0.82
CA LEU A 83 9.39 -12.79 -0.11
C LEU A 83 7.91 -12.50 0.04
N VAL A 84 7.08 -13.55 0.10
CA VAL A 84 5.63 -13.43 0.29
C VAL A 84 5.31 -12.73 1.60
N VAL A 85 5.90 -13.16 2.72
CA VAL A 85 5.65 -12.57 4.04
C VAL A 85 6.01 -11.09 4.06
N PHE A 86 7.18 -10.73 3.54
CA PHE A 86 7.58 -9.33 3.52
C PHE A 86 6.70 -8.48 2.60
N VAL A 87 6.21 -9.00 1.47
CA VAL A 87 5.25 -8.26 0.63
C VAL A 87 3.99 -7.95 1.44
N VAL A 88 3.49 -8.89 2.23
CA VAL A 88 2.31 -8.68 3.08
C VAL A 88 2.57 -7.61 4.15
N ILE A 89 3.72 -7.66 4.83
CA ILE A 89 4.11 -6.65 5.83
C ILE A 89 4.21 -5.26 5.18
N GLU A 90 4.76 -5.18 3.97
CA GLU A 90 4.88 -3.93 3.23
C GLU A 90 3.51 -3.36 2.84
N LEU A 91 2.60 -4.21 2.35
CA LEU A 91 1.22 -3.83 2.04
C LEU A 91 0.49 -3.30 3.28
N PHE A 92 0.77 -3.87 4.46
CA PHE A 92 0.24 -3.36 5.72
C PHE A 92 0.78 -1.95 6.05
N SER A 93 2.08 -1.69 5.83
CA SER A 93 2.66 -0.34 5.99
C SER A 93 2.02 0.68 5.06
N ILE A 94 1.78 0.31 3.79
CA ILE A 94 1.08 1.16 2.82
C ILE A 94 -0.36 1.45 3.30
N ALA A 95 -1.06 0.42 3.78
CA ALA A 95 -2.40 0.58 4.35
C ALA A 95 -2.36 1.56 5.54
N LEU A 96 -1.44 1.38 6.49
CA LEU A 96 -1.30 2.30 7.62
C LEU A 96 -0.99 3.75 7.19
N ALA A 97 -0.10 3.94 6.20
CA ALA A 97 0.21 5.27 5.68
C ALA A 97 -1.01 5.97 5.06
N TYR A 98 -1.88 5.20 4.40
CA TYR A 98 -3.16 5.70 3.88
C TYR A 98 -4.09 6.16 5.00
N LEU A 99 -4.16 5.40 6.09
CA LEU A 99 -5.02 5.67 7.24
C LEU A 99 -4.52 6.86 8.06
N GLU A 100 -3.21 6.99 8.24
CA GLU A 100 -2.58 8.11 8.95
C GLU A 100 -2.56 9.41 8.13
N LYS A 101 -3.11 9.43 6.91
CA LYS A 101 -3.08 10.56 5.96
C LYS A 101 -1.68 11.14 5.76
N ARG A 102 -0.65 10.30 5.86
CA ARG A 102 0.73 10.67 5.55
C ARG A 102 0.91 10.76 4.03
N ASN A 103 2.07 11.22 3.58
CA ASN A 103 2.38 11.24 2.16
C ASN A 103 2.52 9.81 1.61
N ILE A 104 1.40 9.26 1.11
CA ILE A 104 1.29 7.88 0.60
C ILE A 104 2.24 7.64 -0.58
N ILE A 105 2.48 8.66 -1.41
CA ILE A 105 3.29 8.52 -2.63
C ILE A 105 4.74 8.17 -2.26
N ALA A 106 5.29 8.79 -1.22
CA ALA A 106 6.65 8.49 -0.76
C ALA A 106 6.75 7.04 -0.26
N THR A 107 5.84 6.63 0.62
CA THR A 107 5.83 5.30 1.22
C THR A 107 5.65 4.19 0.17
N VAL A 108 4.72 4.36 -0.77
CA VAL A 108 4.45 3.35 -1.81
C VAL A 108 5.64 3.19 -2.76
N MET A 109 6.31 4.27 -3.12
CA MET A 109 7.46 4.22 -4.04
C MET A 109 8.71 3.62 -3.37
N GLU A 110 8.97 3.95 -2.10
CA GLU A 110 10.03 3.31 -1.31
C GLU A 110 9.78 1.80 -1.16
N ALA A 111 8.56 1.42 -0.77
CA ALA A 111 8.12 0.04 -0.69
C ALA A 111 8.25 -0.72 -2.03
N GLY A 112 7.79 -0.10 -3.12
CA GLY A 112 7.87 -0.66 -4.46
C GLY A 112 9.31 -0.90 -4.91
N LEU A 113 10.23 0.02 -4.59
CA LEU A 113 11.66 -0.16 -4.87
C LEU A 113 12.24 -1.33 -4.09
N VAL A 114 11.97 -1.43 -2.79
CA VAL A 114 12.42 -2.53 -1.93
C VAL A 114 11.91 -3.88 -2.45
N ALA A 115 10.65 -3.95 -2.87
CA ALA A 115 10.05 -5.16 -3.42
C ALA A 115 10.77 -5.63 -4.70
N VAL A 116 11.08 -4.72 -5.62
CA VAL A 116 11.78 -5.07 -6.87
C VAL A 116 13.24 -5.47 -6.60
N VAL A 117 13.93 -4.77 -5.71
CA VAL A 117 15.29 -5.16 -5.27
C VAL A 117 15.27 -6.57 -4.66
N ARG A 118 14.26 -6.91 -3.86
CA ARG A 118 14.14 -8.25 -3.31
C ARG A 118 13.97 -9.32 -4.40
N LYS A 119 13.22 -9.03 -5.47
CA LYS A 119 13.06 -9.98 -6.58
C LYS A 119 14.35 -10.23 -7.36
N LEU A 120 15.30 -9.28 -7.36
CA LEU A 120 16.64 -9.48 -7.92
C LEU A 120 17.50 -10.44 -7.08
N VAL A 121 17.37 -10.39 -5.75
CA VAL A 121 18.18 -11.25 -4.87
C VAL A 121 17.82 -12.73 -5.06
N VAL A 122 16.56 -13.02 -5.38
CA VAL A 122 16.04 -14.38 -5.64
C VAL A 122 16.02 -14.69 -7.14
N PHE A 123 16.95 -14.10 -7.89
CA PHE A 123 17.01 -14.34 -9.32
C PHE A 123 17.53 -15.74 -9.62
N GLU A 124 16.62 -16.65 -9.96
CA GLU A 124 16.98 -17.99 -10.41
C GLU A 124 17.43 -18.00 -11.89
N THR A 125 18.62 -18.55 -12.11
CA THR A 125 19.20 -18.80 -13.43
C THR A 125 18.75 -20.18 -13.93
N GLY A 126 17.75 -20.21 -14.80
CA GLY A 126 17.33 -21.43 -15.48
C GLY A 126 18.40 -21.97 -16.45
N SER A 127 18.18 -23.17 -16.99
CA SER A 127 19.08 -23.82 -17.95
C SER A 127 19.13 -23.12 -19.31
N ASP A 128 18.07 -22.39 -19.68
CA ASP A 128 17.97 -21.72 -20.97
C ASP A 128 18.57 -20.31 -20.92
N ALA A 129 19.77 -20.16 -21.47
CA ALA A 129 20.49 -18.88 -21.49
C ALA A 129 19.66 -17.73 -22.09
N SER A 130 18.91 -17.98 -23.17
CA SER A 130 18.05 -16.97 -23.81
C SER A 130 16.93 -16.49 -22.89
N TYR A 131 16.32 -17.40 -22.11
CA TYR A 131 15.26 -17.05 -21.17
C TYR A 131 15.81 -16.26 -19.98
N VAL A 132 16.98 -16.66 -19.45
CA VAL A 132 17.65 -15.95 -18.36
C VAL A 132 18.01 -14.52 -18.77
N LEU A 133 18.57 -14.34 -19.97
CA LEU A 133 18.90 -13.02 -20.51
C LEU A 133 17.65 -12.13 -20.63
N LEU A 134 16.56 -12.65 -21.19
CA LEU A 134 15.32 -11.91 -21.34
C LEU A 134 14.73 -11.50 -19.97
N LYS A 135 14.75 -12.42 -19.00
CA LYS A 135 14.28 -12.19 -17.63
C LYS A 135 15.11 -11.12 -16.91
N SER A 136 16.44 -11.17 -17.03
CA SER A 136 17.35 -10.17 -16.46
C SER A 136 17.13 -8.78 -17.05
N VAL A 137 16.99 -8.69 -18.38
CA VAL A 137 16.73 -7.41 -19.06
C VAL A 137 15.38 -6.84 -18.65
N SER A 138 14.34 -7.68 -18.54
CA SER A 138 13.01 -7.24 -18.08
C SER A 138 13.06 -6.66 -16.65
N LEU A 139 13.73 -7.34 -15.72
CA LEU A 139 13.91 -6.83 -14.35
C LEU A 139 14.76 -5.56 -14.33
N GLY A 140 15.81 -5.48 -15.14
CA GLY A 140 16.64 -4.29 -15.28
C GLY A 140 15.85 -3.07 -15.75
N ILE A 141 14.99 -3.24 -16.76
CA ILE A 141 14.10 -2.18 -17.25
C ILE A 141 13.10 -1.75 -16.16
N LEU A 142 12.53 -2.71 -15.42
CA LEU A 142 11.59 -2.42 -14.34
C LEU A 142 12.23 -1.57 -13.22
N ILE A 143 13.46 -1.90 -12.84
CA ILE A 143 14.23 -1.15 -11.82
C ILE A 143 14.56 0.25 -12.33
N LEU A 144 15.02 0.36 -13.57
CA LEU A 144 15.32 1.67 -14.16
C LEU A 144 14.06 2.53 -14.25
N ALA A 145 12.91 1.96 -14.64
CA ALA A 145 11.65 2.68 -14.69
C ALA A 145 11.24 3.21 -13.31
N ILE A 146 11.20 2.35 -12.29
CA ILE A 146 10.79 2.74 -10.93
C ILE A 146 11.79 3.73 -10.32
N GLY A 147 13.10 3.45 -10.46
CA GLY A 147 14.16 4.32 -9.97
C GLY A 147 14.14 5.70 -10.62
N LEU A 148 13.91 5.77 -11.93
CA LEU A 148 13.79 7.02 -12.66
C LEU A 148 12.52 7.78 -12.24
N THR A 149 11.37 7.10 -12.13
CA THR A 149 10.13 7.72 -11.63
C THR A 149 10.35 8.30 -10.23
N TRP A 150 10.96 7.54 -9.31
CA TRP A 150 11.28 8.02 -7.97
C TRP A 150 12.21 9.23 -7.98
N PHE A 151 13.28 9.17 -8.79
CA PHE A 151 14.22 10.28 -8.94
C PHE A 151 13.56 11.55 -9.46
N LEU A 152 12.68 11.44 -10.45
CA LEU A 152 11.92 12.57 -11.00
C LEU A 152 10.94 13.15 -9.99
N LEU A 153 10.21 12.31 -9.26
CA LEU A 153 9.29 12.74 -8.19
C LEU A 153 10.02 13.48 -7.06
N ARG A 154 11.22 13.03 -6.70
CA ARG A 154 12.04 13.70 -5.69
C ARG A 154 12.58 15.03 -6.18
N LYS A 155 12.98 15.11 -7.46
CA LYS A 155 13.50 16.34 -8.08
C LYS A 155 12.42 17.40 -8.29
N SER A 156 11.18 17.01 -8.55
CA SER A 156 10.09 17.96 -8.83
C SER A 156 9.55 18.67 -7.57
N GLY A 157 10.08 18.37 -6.37
CA GLY A 157 9.71 19.07 -5.14
C GLY A 157 8.26 18.83 -4.70
N VAL A 158 7.53 17.93 -5.35
CA VAL A 158 6.10 17.64 -5.05
C VAL A 158 5.94 17.03 -3.65
N CYS A 159 7.03 16.53 -3.05
CA CYS A 159 7.04 16.04 -1.67
C CYS A 159 7.21 17.13 -0.59
N GLU A 160 7.35 18.42 -0.93
CA GLU A 160 7.65 19.51 0.02
C GLU A 160 6.47 20.47 0.29
N ILE A 161 5.21 20.01 0.18
CA ILE A 161 4.02 20.84 0.48
C ILE A 161 3.38 20.42 1.83
N GLY A 162 4.20 20.18 2.85
CA GLY A 162 3.72 19.68 4.16
C GLY A 162 4.26 20.38 5.41
N THR A 163 5.29 21.24 5.31
CA THR A 163 5.96 21.83 6.48
C THR A 163 5.90 23.36 6.55
N ALA A 164 5.15 24.02 5.66
CA ALA A 164 5.06 25.49 5.63
C ALA A 164 3.95 26.09 6.52
N HIS A 165 3.47 25.40 7.56
CA HIS A 165 2.43 25.91 8.47
C HIS A 165 2.71 25.66 9.97
N GLU A 166 3.97 25.61 10.38
CA GLU A 166 4.34 25.76 11.79
C GLU A 166 5.53 26.71 11.95
N LYS A 167 5.23 28.01 11.91
CA LYS A 167 5.89 29.06 12.70
C LYS A 167 4.90 30.18 12.97
#